data_AF-A0A7X8BUE4-F1
#
_entry.id   AF-A0A7X8BUE4-F1
#
_cell.length_a   1.000
_cell.length_b   1.000
_cell.length_c   1.000
_cell.angle_alpha   90.00
_cell.angle_beta   90.00
_cell.angle_gamma   90.00
#
_symmetry.space_group_name_H-M   'P 1'
#
loop_
_entity.id
_entity.type
_entity.pdbx_description
1 polymer ?
#
loop_
_entity_poly.entity_id
_entity_poly.type
_entity_poly.pdbx_seq_one_letter_code
_entity_poly.pdbx_strand_id
1 'polypeptide(L)'
;VEIAECFERAHELGMATVLWCYTRNDAFKKDGVDYHTSADLTGQANHLGATIQADIIKQKLPTNNGGFKAIGFGKTHAKMYTDLVSEHPIDLCRYQVANNYMGRVALINSGGESKGASDLAEAVATAVINKRAGGSGLISGRKAFQKPMDEGIKLLNAIQDVYLCKEITLA
;
A
#
# COMPACT_ATOMS: atom_id res chain seq x y z
N VAL A 1 -16.89 0.86 -14.26
CA VAL A 1 -18.32 1.21 -14.08
C VAL A 1 -18.88 0.40 -12.93
N GLU A 2 -18.88 -0.94 -13.01
CA GLU A 2 -19.39 -1.84 -11.96
C GLU A 2 -18.96 -1.50 -10.51
N ILE A 3 -17.64 -1.33 -10.27
CA ILE A 3 -17.16 -1.03 -8.90
C ILE A 3 -17.68 0.31 -8.37
N ALA A 4 -17.80 1.32 -9.23
CA ALA A 4 -18.30 2.63 -8.83
C ALA A 4 -19.79 2.56 -8.46
N GLU A 5 -20.60 1.83 -9.24
CA GLU A 5 -22.02 1.60 -8.95
C GLU A 5 -22.21 0.81 -7.64
N CYS A 6 -21.36 -0.21 -7.41
CA CYS A 6 -21.37 -0.94 -6.14
C CYS A 6 -21.02 -0.05 -4.95
N PHE A 7 -20.06 0.87 -5.10
CA PHE A 7 -19.64 1.76 -4.02
C PHE A 7 -20.69 2.83 -3.74
N GLU A 8 -21.29 3.42 -4.78
CA GLU A 8 -22.44 4.32 -4.64
C GLU A 8 -23.58 3.64 -3.88
N ARG A 9 -23.93 2.40 -4.26
CA ARG A 9 -24.97 1.63 -3.56
C ARG A 9 -24.59 1.29 -2.11
N ALA A 10 -23.32 0.99 -1.84
CA ALA A 10 -22.84 0.75 -0.48
C ALA A 10 -22.97 2.01 0.39
N HIS A 11 -22.64 3.18 -0.18
CA HIS A 11 -22.76 4.47 0.49
C HIS A 11 -24.22 4.88 0.76
N GLU A 12 -25.15 4.62 -0.17
CA GLU A 12 -26.59 4.79 0.07
C GLU A 12 -27.11 3.97 1.27
N LEU A 13 -26.46 2.85 1.56
CA LEU A 13 -26.79 1.95 2.67
C LEU A 13 -25.98 2.26 3.95
N GLY A 14 -25.11 3.28 3.94
CA GLY A 14 -24.26 3.64 5.06
C GLY A 14 -23.11 2.66 5.32
N MET A 15 -22.70 1.89 4.32
CA MET A 15 -21.58 0.93 4.42
C MET A 15 -20.27 1.54 3.93
N ALA A 16 -19.16 1.18 4.59
CA ALA A 16 -17.82 1.53 4.12
C ALA A 16 -17.34 0.58 3.02
N THR A 17 -16.49 1.11 2.13
CA THR A 17 -15.92 0.41 0.98
C THR A 17 -14.41 0.23 1.12
N VAL A 18 -13.91 -0.92 0.72
CA VAL A 18 -12.47 -1.22 0.71
C VAL A 18 -12.10 -1.75 -0.67
N LEU A 19 -11.14 -1.09 -1.34
CA LEU A 19 -10.72 -1.47 -2.69
C LEU A 19 -9.27 -1.95 -2.74
N TRP A 20 -9.05 -3.10 -3.36
CA TRP A 20 -7.71 -3.63 -3.63
C TRP A 20 -7.24 -3.11 -4.98
N CYS A 21 -6.35 -2.13 -4.97
CA CYS A 21 -5.88 -1.44 -6.18
C CYS A 21 -4.64 -2.12 -6.81
N TYR A 22 -4.61 -3.43 -6.93
CA TYR A 22 -3.44 -4.11 -7.47
C TYR A 22 -3.26 -3.88 -8.97
N THR A 23 -2.10 -3.41 -9.36
CA THR A 23 -1.66 -3.46 -10.75
C THR A 23 -1.46 -4.92 -11.16
N ARG A 24 -1.89 -5.27 -12.38
CA ARG A 24 -1.66 -6.59 -12.99
C ARG A 24 -1.50 -6.42 -14.48
N ASN A 25 -0.29 -6.60 -14.97
CA ASN A 25 0.01 -6.60 -16.40
C ASN A 25 1.38 -7.25 -16.62
N ASP A 26 1.47 -8.26 -17.49
CA ASP A 26 2.73 -8.95 -17.76
C ASP A 26 3.81 -8.00 -18.32
N ALA A 27 3.41 -6.91 -18.99
CA ALA A 27 4.31 -5.86 -19.48
C ALA A 27 5.00 -5.07 -18.34
N PHE A 28 4.58 -5.23 -17.09
CA PHE A 28 5.19 -4.56 -15.94
C PHE A 28 6.43 -5.31 -15.44
N LYS A 29 6.76 -6.46 -16.04
CA LYS A 29 8.07 -7.08 -15.92
C LYS A 29 8.91 -6.66 -17.12
N LYS A 30 9.99 -5.93 -16.88
CA LYS A 30 10.86 -5.42 -17.94
C LYS A 30 12.31 -5.51 -17.53
N ASP A 31 13.14 -6.03 -18.43
CA ASP A 31 14.60 -6.16 -18.25
C ASP A 31 14.98 -6.86 -16.93
N GLY A 32 14.21 -7.88 -16.53
CA GLY A 32 14.42 -8.65 -15.30
C GLY A 32 13.90 -8.00 -14.02
N VAL A 33 13.31 -6.79 -14.09
CA VAL A 33 12.74 -6.08 -12.94
C VAL A 33 11.21 -6.17 -12.96
N ASP A 34 10.62 -6.46 -11.80
CA ASP A 34 9.17 -6.47 -11.61
C ASP A 34 8.68 -5.12 -11.05
N TYR A 35 7.90 -4.37 -11.83
CA TYR A 35 7.37 -3.05 -11.48
C TYR A 35 5.94 -3.08 -10.93
N HIS A 36 5.32 -4.24 -10.70
CA HIS A 36 3.95 -4.33 -10.15
C HIS A 36 3.80 -3.66 -8.76
N THR A 37 4.90 -3.41 -8.06
CA THR A 37 4.91 -2.72 -6.76
C THR A 37 5.64 -1.40 -6.83
N SER A 38 5.86 -0.84 -8.03
CA SER A 38 6.47 0.47 -8.17
C SER A 38 5.58 1.56 -7.59
N ALA A 39 6.19 2.50 -6.87
CA ALA A 39 5.47 3.56 -6.17
C ALA A 39 4.62 4.40 -7.13
N ASP A 40 5.12 4.68 -8.34
CA ASP A 40 4.41 5.45 -9.36
C ASP A 40 3.22 4.70 -9.98
N LEU A 41 3.38 3.43 -10.35
CA LEU A 41 2.26 2.63 -10.89
C LEU A 41 1.18 2.36 -9.82
N THR A 42 1.60 1.95 -8.63
CA THR A 42 0.67 1.66 -7.53
C THR A 42 0.02 2.94 -7.00
N GLY A 43 0.73 4.07 -7.01
CA GLY A 43 0.16 5.39 -6.73
C GLY A 43 -0.96 5.74 -7.70
N GLN A 44 -0.75 5.56 -9.01
CA GLN A 44 -1.81 5.78 -10.00
C GLN A 44 -3.01 4.85 -9.78
N ALA A 45 -2.77 3.57 -9.48
CA ALA A 45 -3.85 2.63 -9.19
C ALA A 45 -4.67 3.04 -7.96
N ASN A 46 -4.00 3.54 -6.92
CA ASN A 46 -4.66 4.09 -5.73
C ASN A 46 -5.50 5.32 -6.10
N HIS A 47 -4.94 6.25 -6.88
CA HIS A 47 -5.66 7.45 -7.29
C HIS A 47 -6.96 7.10 -8.03
N LEU A 48 -6.91 6.14 -8.97
CA LEU A 48 -8.11 5.65 -9.66
C LEU A 48 -9.13 5.08 -8.67
N GLY A 49 -8.70 4.29 -7.69
CA GLY A 49 -9.56 3.79 -6.62
C GLY A 49 -10.25 4.90 -5.83
N ALA A 50 -9.52 5.96 -5.52
CA ALA A 50 -10.03 7.11 -4.78
C ALA A 50 -11.05 7.90 -5.63
N THR A 51 -10.85 8.00 -6.94
CA THR A 51 -11.80 8.67 -7.85
C THR A 51 -13.13 7.93 -8.02
N ILE A 52 -13.16 6.62 -7.74
CA ILE A 52 -14.39 5.81 -7.74
C ILE A 52 -14.93 5.57 -6.33
N GLN A 53 -14.64 6.49 -5.41
CA GLN A 53 -15.22 6.57 -4.06
C GLN A 53 -14.84 5.43 -3.12
N ALA A 54 -13.65 4.85 -3.23
CA ALA A 54 -13.13 3.99 -2.17
C ALA A 54 -12.96 4.78 -0.86
N ASP A 55 -13.45 4.25 0.26
CA ASP A 55 -13.18 4.83 1.60
C ASP A 55 -11.80 4.41 2.11
N ILE A 56 -11.43 3.16 1.83
CA ILE A 56 -10.13 2.58 2.17
C ILE A 56 -9.53 1.93 0.93
N ILE A 57 -8.27 2.26 0.64
CA ILE A 57 -7.49 1.60 -0.39
C ILE A 57 -6.52 0.63 0.24
N LYS A 58 -6.53 -0.59 -0.28
CA LYS A 58 -5.52 -1.60 -0.02
C LYS A 58 -4.52 -1.62 -1.16
N GLN A 59 -3.24 -1.48 -0.81
CA GLN A 59 -2.12 -1.68 -1.74
C GLN A 59 -0.98 -2.54 -1.17
N LYS A 60 -0.15 -3.17 -2.01
CA LYS A 60 1.13 -3.75 -1.57
C LYS A 60 2.11 -2.62 -1.20
N LEU A 61 2.96 -2.86 -0.20
CA LEU A 61 4.05 -1.90 0.08
C LEU A 61 4.95 -1.78 -1.17
N PRO A 62 5.36 -0.57 -1.58
CA PRO A 62 6.18 -0.42 -2.76
C PRO A 62 7.60 -0.90 -2.50
N THR A 63 8.22 -1.51 -3.52
CA THR A 63 9.58 -2.08 -3.42
C THR A 63 10.56 -1.43 -4.38
N ASN A 64 10.08 -0.60 -5.30
CA ASN A 64 10.86 0.18 -6.26
C ASN A 64 10.03 1.39 -6.74
N ASN A 65 10.57 2.13 -7.69
CA ASN A 65 9.91 3.24 -8.37
C ASN A 65 10.24 3.20 -9.88
N GLY A 66 9.67 4.12 -10.66
CA GLY A 66 10.03 4.29 -12.07
C GLY A 66 9.37 3.30 -13.02
N GLY A 67 8.26 2.69 -12.62
CA GLY A 67 7.51 1.78 -13.49
C GLY A 67 7.03 2.49 -14.76
N PHE A 68 6.53 3.73 -14.67
CA PHE A 68 6.11 4.48 -15.86
C PHE A 68 7.27 4.75 -16.83
N LYS A 69 8.45 5.09 -16.30
CA LYS A 69 9.67 5.28 -17.10
C LYS A 69 10.12 3.99 -17.78
N ALA A 70 10.16 2.88 -17.02
CA ALA A 70 10.58 1.59 -17.55
C ALA A 70 9.62 1.12 -18.63
N ILE A 71 8.32 1.12 -18.38
CA ILE A 71 7.30 0.61 -19.31
C ILE A 71 7.10 1.55 -20.51
N GLY A 72 7.37 2.85 -20.35
CA GLY A 72 7.15 3.85 -21.39
C GLY A 72 5.67 4.26 -21.50
N PHE A 73 4.95 4.24 -20.39
CA PHE A 73 3.52 4.58 -20.32
C PHE A 73 3.27 5.72 -19.33
N GLY A 74 2.27 6.55 -19.60
CA GLY A 74 1.90 7.67 -18.72
C GLY A 74 2.77 8.93 -18.91
N LYS A 75 2.40 9.99 -18.20
CA LYS A 75 3.17 11.25 -18.16
C LYS A 75 4.05 11.26 -16.93
N THR A 76 5.32 11.56 -17.10
CA THR A 76 6.28 11.65 -16.00
C THR A 76 7.09 12.93 -16.08
N HIS A 77 7.58 13.37 -14.93
CA HIS A 77 8.53 14.47 -14.83
C HIS A 77 9.80 13.97 -14.15
N ALA A 78 10.99 14.38 -14.62
CA ALA A 78 12.27 13.90 -14.09
C ALA A 78 12.37 14.06 -12.56
N LYS A 79 11.92 15.20 -12.04
CA LYS A 79 11.91 15.53 -10.60
C LYS A 79 11.15 14.54 -9.71
N MET A 80 10.18 13.80 -10.24
CA MET A 80 9.47 12.75 -9.48
C MET A 80 10.41 11.65 -8.98
N TYR A 81 11.57 11.50 -9.62
CA TYR A 81 12.54 10.43 -9.37
C TYR A 81 13.90 10.97 -8.90
N THR A 82 14.00 12.28 -8.65
CA THR A 82 15.23 12.92 -8.17
C THR A 82 14.96 13.78 -6.94
N ASP A 83 14.01 14.72 -7.04
CA ASP A 83 13.83 15.77 -6.04
C ASP A 83 12.70 15.44 -5.06
N LEU A 84 11.66 14.74 -5.54
CA LEU A 84 10.39 14.61 -4.83
C LEU A 84 10.23 13.28 -4.09
N VAL A 85 10.93 12.22 -4.53
CA VAL A 85 10.85 10.88 -3.95
C VAL A 85 12.23 10.26 -3.99
N SER A 86 12.74 9.86 -2.83
CA SER A 86 13.97 9.07 -2.72
C SER A 86 13.69 7.57 -2.81
N GLU A 87 14.74 6.76 -2.87
CA GLU A 87 14.65 5.29 -2.77
C GLU A 87 14.33 4.80 -1.35
N HIS A 88 14.21 5.70 -0.36
CA HIS A 88 13.87 5.30 1.00
C HIS A 88 12.45 4.72 1.05
N PRO A 89 12.20 3.55 1.69
CA PRO A 89 10.89 2.90 1.68
C PRO A 89 9.73 3.76 2.18
N ILE A 90 10.01 4.64 3.16
CA ILE A 90 9.02 5.60 3.67
C ILE A 90 8.61 6.61 2.59
N ASP A 91 9.55 7.09 1.78
CA ASP A 91 9.27 8.06 0.71
C ASP A 91 8.48 7.41 -0.42
N LEU A 92 8.84 6.17 -0.78
CA LEU A 92 8.08 5.37 -1.75
C LEU A 92 6.63 5.14 -1.29
N CYS A 93 6.44 4.77 -0.02
CA CYS A 93 5.10 4.61 0.55
C CYS A 93 4.37 5.95 0.67
N ARG A 94 5.06 7.05 1.00
CA ARG A 94 4.46 8.40 1.04
C ARG A 94 3.96 8.82 -0.33
N TYR A 95 4.64 8.44 -1.40
CA TYR A 95 4.14 8.65 -2.76
C TYR A 95 2.82 7.90 -3.00
N GLN A 96 2.66 6.66 -2.52
CA GLN A 96 1.34 6.01 -2.54
C GLN A 96 0.31 6.84 -1.76
N VAL A 97 0.60 7.24 -0.51
CA VAL A 97 -0.32 8.03 0.34
C VAL A 97 -0.74 9.34 -0.33
N ALA A 98 0.18 10.04 -0.99
CA ALA A 98 -0.10 11.28 -1.70
C ALA A 98 -1.18 11.11 -2.78
N ASN A 99 -1.16 9.98 -3.49
CA ASN A 99 -2.17 9.63 -4.51
C ASN A 99 -3.54 9.24 -3.91
N ASN A 100 -3.63 9.05 -2.59
CA ASN A 100 -4.89 8.88 -1.86
C ASN A 100 -5.38 10.23 -1.30
N TYR A 101 -5.19 11.32 -2.06
CA TYR A 101 -5.47 12.69 -1.62
C TYR A 101 -4.78 13.04 -0.30
N MET A 102 -3.47 12.81 -0.22
CA MET A 102 -2.66 13.03 0.97
C MET A 102 -3.16 12.28 2.22
N GLY A 103 -3.72 11.09 2.01
CA GLY A 103 -4.24 10.23 3.08
C GLY A 103 -5.69 10.50 3.49
N ARG A 104 -6.41 11.40 2.79
CA ARG A 104 -7.86 11.57 3.01
C ARG A 104 -8.63 10.28 2.73
N VAL A 105 -8.22 9.53 1.71
CA VAL A 105 -8.65 8.14 1.51
C VAL A 105 -7.63 7.25 2.22
N ALA A 106 -8.09 6.43 3.17
CA ALA A 106 -7.17 5.69 4.04
C ALA A 106 -6.37 4.66 3.24
N LEU A 107 -5.05 4.64 3.40
CA LEU A 107 -4.19 3.64 2.76
C LEU A 107 -3.78 2.57 3.77
N ILE A 108 -4.19 1.33 3.51
CA ILE A 108 -3.68 0.15 4.21
C ILE A 108 -2.72 -0.64 3.33
N ASN A 109 -1.53 -0.96 3.86
CA ASN A 109 -0.56 -1.80 3.16
C ASN A 109 -0.61 -3.26 3.60
N SER A 110 -0.04 -4.15 2.80
CA SER A 110 0.23 -5.54 3.17
C SER A 110 1.70 -5.89 2.96
N GLY A 111 2.29 -6.61 3.91
CA GLY A 111 3.72 -6.98 3.93
C GLY A 111 4.10 -8.21 3.11
N GLY A 112 3.41 -8.48 2.00
CA GLY A 112 3.73 -9.61 1.10
C GLY A 112 3.37 -11.00 1.63
N GLU A 113 3.94 -12.03 1.01
CA GLU A 113 3.66 -13.43 1.32
C GLU A 113 4.33 -13.90 2.62
N SER A 114 3.82 -14.99 3.19
CA SER A 114 4.40 -15.62 4.38
C SER A 114 5.72 -16.30 4.03
N LYS A 115 6.78 -15.97 4.76
CA LYS A 115 8.12 -16.59 4.64
C LYS A 115 8.52 -17.35 5.90
N GLY A 116 7.62 -17.48 6.88
CA GLY A 116 7.86 -18.23 8.11
C GLY A 116 8.53 -17.38 9.17
N ALA A 117 9.81 -17.63 9.44
CA ALA A 117 10.51 -17.08 10.61
C ALA A 117 10.65 -15.54 10.59
N SER A 118 10.72 -14.92 9.40
CA SER A 118 10.85 -13.46 9.27
C SER A 118 9.51 -12.71 9.34
N ASP A 119 8.37 -13.41 9.37
CA ASP A 119 7.05 -12.77 9.18
C ASP A 119 6.75 -11.69 10.20
N LEU A 120 7.12 -11.89 11.46
CA LEU A 120 6.90 -10.92 12.53
C LEU A 120 7.69 -9.63 12.26
N ALA A 121 8.99 -9.76 11.98
CA ALA A 121 9.86 -8.62 11.71
C ALA A 121 9.42 -7.87 10.45
N GLU A 122 9.05 -8.58 9.39
CA GLU A 122 8.55 -7.99 8.15
C GLU A 122 7.20 -7.27 8.35
N ALA A 123 6.31 -7.84 9.17
CA ALA A 123 5.02 -7.23 9.50
C ALA A 123 5.22 -5.93 10.28
N VAL A 124 6.09 -5.93 11.29
CA VAL A 124 6.44 -4.74 12.07
C VAL A 124 7.11 -3.70 11.18
N ALA A 125 8.08 -4.07 10.36
CA ALA A 125 8.73 -3.14 9.43
C ALA A 125 7.73 -2.51 8.45
N THR A 126 6.81 -3.30 7.89
CA THR A 126 5.74 -2.80 7.02
C THR A 126 4.83 -1.82 7.76
N ALA A 127 4.47 -2.13 9.02
CA ALA A 127 3.67 -1.23 9.86
C ALA A 127 4.38 0.09 10.15
N VAL A 128 5.66 0.05 10.47
CA VAL A 128 6.47 1.24 10.71
C VAL A 128 6.52 2.09 9.44
N ILE A 129 6.83 1.48 8.29
CA ILE A 129 6.92 2.22 7.01
C ILE A 129 5.58 2.86 6.66
N ASN A 130 4.48 2.11 6.70
CA ASN A 130 3.14 2.64 6.38
C ASN A 130 2.77 3.79 7.33
N LYS A 131 2.92 3.60 8.64
CA LYS A 131 2.61 4.64 9.63
C LYS A 131 3.46 5.89 9.41
N ARG A 132 4.78 5.75 9.29
CA ARG A 132 5.71 6.89 9.10
C ARG A 132 5.42 7.64 7.80
N ALA A 133 4.93 6.96 6.77
CA ALA A 133 4.55 7.55 5.48
C ALA A 133 3.19 8.27 5.49
N GLY A 134 2.38 8.13 6.55
CA GLY A 134 1.03 8.68 6.63
C GLY A 134 -0.09 7.72 6.24
N GLY A 135 0.21 6.43 6.10
CA GLY A 135 -0.80 5.39 5.95
C GLY A 135 -1.55 5.09 7.25
N SER A 136 -2.67 4.38 7.12
CA SER A 136 -3.67 4.24 8.19
C SER A 136 -3.74 2.85 8.82
N GLY A 137 -2.95 1.88 8.34
CA GLY A 137 -3.09 0.51 8.82
C GLY A 137 -2.42 -0.54 7.96
N LEU A 138 -2.45 -1.77 8.46
CA LEU A 138 -2.07 -2.97 7.72
C LEU A 138 -3.26 -3.91 7.58
N ILE A 139 -3.24 -4.70 6.50
CA ILE A 139 -4.10 -5.88 6.35
C ILE A 139 -3.23 -7.14 6.32
N SER A 140 -3.51 -8.06 7.26
CA SER A 140 -2.81 -9.33 7.38
C SER A 140 -3.76 -10.50 7.13
N GLY A 141 -3.31 -11.45 6.31
CA GLY A 141 -4.04 -12.68 6.01
C GLY A 141 -3.18 -13.88 6.37
N ARG A 142 -2.62 -14.54 5.36
CA ARG A 142 -1.76 -15.74 5.51
C ARG A 142 -0.70 -15.63 6.62
N LYS A 143 -0.02 -14.48 6.74
CA LYS A 143 1.00 -14.25 7.79
C LYS A 143 0.49 -14.41 9.22
N ALA A 144 -0.78 -14.07 9.48
CA ALA A 144 -1.39 -14.22 10.81
C ALA A 144 -2.10 -15.57 10.96
N PHE A 145 -2.86 -15.99 9.94
CA PHE A 145 -3.82 -17.10 10.08
C PHE A 145 -3.28 -18.47 9.66
N GLN A 146 -2.09 -18.58 9.07
CA GLN A 146 -1.43 -19.86 8.76
C GLN A 146 -0.37 -20.24 9.80
N LYS A 147 -0.37 -19.59 10.96
CA LYS A 147 0.52 -19.86 12.08
C LYS A 147 -0.24 -20.53 13.23
N PRO A 148 0.46 -21.13 14.21
CA PRO A 148 -0.12 -21.40 15.52
C PRO A 148 -0.87 -20.17 16.06
N MET A 149 -1.98 -20.41 16.75
CA MET A 149 -2.90 -19.34 17.20
C MET A 149 -2.18 -18.25 18.00
N ASP A 150 -1.31 -18.66 18.93
CA ASP A 150 -0.51 -17.78 19.78
C ASP A 150 0.49 -16.93 18.97
N GLU A 151 1.15 -17.51 17.98
CA GLU A 151 2.03 -16.77 17.06
C GLU A 151 1.26 -15.77 16.20
N GLY A 152 0.08 -16.16 15.69
CA GLY A 152 -0.80 -15.29 14.91
C GLY A 152 -1.28 -14.09 15.71
N ILE A 153 -1.74 -14.31 16.95
CA ILE A 153 -2.14 -13.25 17.89
C ILE A 153 -0.97 -12.33 18.17
N LYS A 154 0.22 -12.89 18.47
CA LYS A 154 1.43 -12.09 18.72
C LYS A 154 1.79 -11.19 17.54
N LEU A 155 1.65 -11.70 16.31
CA LEU A 155 1.89 -10.91 15.10
C LEU A 155 0.89 -9.76 14.95
N LEU A 156 -0.40 -10.00 15.20
CA LEU A 156 -1.43 -8.96 15.12
C LEU A 156 -1.24 -7.89 16.19
N ASN A 157 -0.92 -8.28 17.42
CA ASN A 157 -0.64 -7.34 18.51
C ASN A 157 0.59 -6.48 18.21
N ALA A 158 1.67 -7.07 17.68
CA ALA A 158 2.86 -6.31 17.31
C ALA A 158 2.58 -5.25 16.23
N ILE A 159 1.68 -5.54 15.26
CA ILE A 159 1.22 -4.53 14.30
C ILE A 159 0.45 -3.42 15.02
N GLN A 160 -0.48 -3.76 15.91
CA GLN A 160 -1.27 -2.78 16.66
C GLN A 160 -0.38 -1.89 17.54
N ASP A 161 0.62 -2.47 18.20
CA ASP A 161 1.58 -1.74 19.04
C ASP A 161 2.33 -0.66 18.24
N VAL A 162 2.67 -0.93 16.97
CA VAL A 162 3.27 0.10 16.09
C VAL A 162 2.34 1.29 15.91
N TYR A 163 1.04 1.08 15.70
CA TYR A 163 0.07 2.17 15.53
C TYR A 163 -0.24 2.90 16.84
N LEU A 164 -0.24 2.19 17.97
CA LEU A 164 -0.42 2.77 19.31
C LEU A 164 0.85 3.48 19.85
N CYS A 165 2.03 3.12 19.36
CA CYS A 165 3.30 3.71 19.81
C CYS A 165 3.44 5.17 19.37
N LYS A 166 3.45 6.09 20.34
CA LYS A 166 3.52 7.54 20.10
C LYS A 166 4.87 8.01 19.56
N GLU A 167 5.93 7.24 19.78
CA GLU A 167 7.30 7.55 19.31
C GLU A 167 7.44 7.37 17.80
N ILE A 168 6.60 6.52 17.20
CA ILE A 168 6.56 6.32 15.75
C ILE A 168 5.65 7.40 15.15
N THR A 169 6.24 8.54 14.82
CA THR A 169 5.56 9.70 14.23
C THR A 169 5.58 9.68 12.70
N LEU A 170 4.85 10.59 12.05
CA LEU A 170 5.05 10.85 10.62
C LEU A 170 6.49 11.33 10.38
N ALA A 171 7.08 10.86 9.29
CA ALA A 171 8.43 11.25 8.85
C ALA A 171 8.39 12.47 7.93
#